data_AF-A0A813BKJ2-F1
#
_entry.id   AF-A0A813BKJ2-F1
#
_cell.length_a   1.000
_cell.length_b   1.000
_cell.length_c   1.000
_cell.angle_alpha   90.00
_cell.angle_beta   90.00
_cell.angle_gamma   90.00
#
_symmetry.space_group_name_H-M   'P 1'
#
loop_
_entity.id
_entity.type
_entity.pdbx_description
1 polymer ?
#
loop_
_entity_poly.entity_id
_entity_poly.type
_entity_poly.pdbx_seq_one_letter_code
_entity_poly.pdbx_strand_id
1 'polypeptide(L)'
;LQKLFAALTGISLLQKVSYSETSRFHSSKEHPVNGQVMHPLIWNLTRFHPFWALIEMTMGIVAARHVMLDTEEDKKKPTTNPLWMFLAAYASLGLRLTQFDFNDAIIRGVLFVPLFTKFLTQMHRDALTANPAPITKFFGSKPMATLGSIAFPMFILHGPIGQIFYKKVLAKKLWGGPMSTRFFPIYLAICLGMSHLTNEYFVKNKKVGAIAGKVAQVLASWTEGMLRDRA
;
A
#
# COMPACT_ATOMS: atom_id res chain seq x y z
N LEU A 1 -17.69 -10.57 6.80
CA LEU A 1 -16.53 -9.77 6.31
C LEU A 1 -16.32 -8.47 7.09
N GLN A 2 -17.37 -7.67 7.35
CA GLN A 2 -17.23 -6.41 8.11
C GLN A 2 -16.67 -6.60 9.54
N LYS A 3 -17.16 -7.59 10.30
CA LYS A 3 -16.62 -7.92 11.63
C LYS A 3 -15.13 -8.30 11.58
N LEU A 4 -14.73 -9.07 10.58
CA LEU A 4 -13.34 -9.46 10.36
C LEU A 4 -12.47 -8.23 10.00
N PHE A 5 -12.96 -7.36 9.12
CA PHE A 5 -12.27 -6.11 8.78
C PHE A 5 -12.07 -5.23 10.01
N ALA A 6 -13.09 -5.09 10.86
CA ALA A 6 -13.00 -4.33 12.11
C ALA A 6 -11.99 -4.95 13.09
N ALA A 7 -12.01 -6.28 13.25
CA ALA A 7 -11.04 -6.99 14.10
C ALA A 7 -9.60 -6.80 13.61
N LEU A 8 -9.36 -6.97 12.31
CA LEU A 8 -8.03 -6.77 11.72
C LEU A 8 -7.57 -5.31 11.82
N THR A 9 -8.49 -4.35 11.65
CA THR A 9 -8.20 -2.91 11.86
C THR A 9 -7.81 -2.64 13.31
N GLY A 10 -8.52 -3.23 14.28
CA GLY A 10 -8.18 -3.13 15.71
C GLY A 10 -6.79 -3.69 16.01
N ILE A 11 -6.48 -4.87 15.48
CA ILE A 11 -5.15 -5.51 15.65
C ILE A 11 -4.05 -4.65 15.03
N SER A 12 -4.27 -4.12 13.81
CA SER A 12 -3.33 -3.21 13.14
C SER A 12 -3.15 -1.89 13.92
N LEU A 13 -4.20 -1.40 14.58
CA LEU A 13 -4.14 -0.21 15.41
C LEU A 13 -3.31 -0.43 16.68
N LEU A 14 -3.43 -1.59 17.33
CA LEU A 14 -2.65 -1.93 18.52
C LEU A 14 -1.15 -1.84 18.27
N GLN A 15 -0.69 -2.31 17.12
CA GLN A 15 0.71 -2.16 16.70
C GLN A 15 1.12 -0.68 16.60
N LYS A 16 0.27 0.16 16.00
CA LYS A 16 0.55 1.59 15.78
C LYS A 16 0.53 2.39 17.08
N VAL A 17 -0.34 2.01 18.02
CA VAL A 17 -0.35 2.54 19.39
C VAL A 17 0.92 2.11 20.13
N SER A 18 1.29 0.83 20.08
CA SER A 18 2.53 0.32 20.68
C SER A 18 3.77 1.04 20.13
N TYR A 19 3.82 1.27 18.81
CA TYR A 19 4.86 2.10 18.20
C TYR A 19 4.89 3.52 18.76
N SER A 20 3.73 4.15 18.88
CA SER A 20 3.63 5.54 19.34
C SER A 20 4.07 5.69 20.79
N GLU A 21 3.67 4.77 21.65
CA GLU A 21 4.11 4.71 23.05
C GLU A 21 5.61 4.44 23.17
N THR A 22 6.11 3.48 22.39
CA THR A 22 7.55 3.15 22.38
C THR A 22 8.38 4.35 21.89
N SER A 23 7.92 5.05 20.84
CA SER A 23 8.57 6.24 20.33
C SER A 23 8.58 7.37 21.37
N ARG A 24 7.47 7.57 22.08
CA ARG A 24 7.35 8.57 23.14
C ARG A 24 8.29 8.27 24.32
N PHE A 25 8.33 7.02 24.76
CA PHE A 25 9.20 6.58 25.86
C PHE A 25 10.69 6.82 25.56
N HIS A 26 11.15 6.44 24.36
CA HIS A 26 12.55 6.59 23.94
C HIS A 26 12.94 8.00 23.47
N SER A 27 11.96 8.89 23.29
CA SER A 27 12.19 10.31 22.99
C SER A 27 11.99 11.20 24.22
N SER A 28 11.75 10.59 25.40
CA SER A 28 11.55 11.30 26.64
C SER A 28 12.84 11.94 27.15
N LYS A 29 12.71 12.96 28.00
CA LYS A 29 13.85 13.64 28.65
C LYS A 29 14.68 12.70 29.52
N GLU A 30 14.09 11.60 30.00
CA GLU A 30 14.71 10.61 30.89
C GLU A 30 15.55 9.57 30.12
N HIS A 31 15.21 9.34 28.85
CA HIS A 31 15.94 8.45 27.95
C HIS A 31 16.22 9.17 26.61
N PRO A 32 17.15 10.14 26.59
CA PRO A 32 17.37 11.01 25.43
C PRO A 32 18.16 10.27 24.34
N VAL A 33 17.54 9.25 23.73
CA VAL A 33 18.08 8.66 22.52
C VAL A 33 17.70 9.58 21.36
N ASN A 34 18.63 9.86 20.47
CA ASN A 34 18.37 10.76 19.34
C ASN A 34 17.20 10.22 18.51
N GLY A 35 16.07 10.93 18.56
CA GLY A 35 14.84 10.58 17.85
C GLY A 35 15.05 10.43 16.34
N GLN A 36 16.02 11.14 15.75
CA GLN A 36 16.34 11.02 14.32
C GLN A 36 16.97 9.66 13.96
N VAL A 37 17.58 8.97 14.93
CA VAL A 37 18.25 7.67 14.73
C VAL A 37 17.34 6.50 15.10
N MET A 38 16.61 6.60 16.22
CA MET A 38 15.72 5.53 16.68
C MET A 38 14.38 5.51 15.97
N HIS A 39 13.80 6.66 15.62
CA HIS A 39 12.49 6.71 14.98
C HIS A 39 12.47 5.93 13.65
N PRO A 40 13.49 6.02 12.76
CA PRO A 40 13.58 5.16 11.59
C PRO A 40 13.78 3.68 11.91
N LEU A 41 14.54 3.33 12.95
CA LEU A 41 14.83 1.93 13.30
C LEU A 41 13.60 1.22 13.88
N ILE A 42 12.94 1.83 14.86
CA ILE A 42 11.70 1.32 15.45
C ILE A 42 10.58 1.30 14.39
N TRP A 43 10.51 2.32 13.53
CA TRP A 43 9.56 2.35 12.42
C TRP A 43 9.81 1.26 11.40
N ASN A 44 11.07 0.98 11.06
CA ASN A 44 11.41 -0.09 10.13
C ASN A 44 11.07 -1.47 10.73
N LEU A 45 11.32 -1.67 12.03
CA LEU A 45 10.94 -2.90 12.72
C LEU A 45 9.43 -3.13 12.68
N THR A 46 8.62 -2.10 12.89
CA THR A 46 7.16 -2.22 12.84
C THR A 46 6.66 -2.36 11.40
N ARG A 47 7.17 -1.56 10.47
CA ARG A 47 6.78 -1.54 9.06
C ARG A 47 7.13 -2.82 8.31
N PHE A 48 8.30 -3.38 8.56
CA PHE A 48 8.78 -4.59 7.85
C PHE A 48 8.53 -5.87 8.65
N HIS A 49 7.80 -5.81 9.75
CA HIS A 49 7.45 -7.01 10.50
C HIS A 49 6.50 -7.89 9.66
N PRO A 50 6.86 -9.15 9.36
CA PRO A 50 6.08 -10.00 8.46
C PRO A 50 4.67 -10.29 8.98
N PHE A 51 4.50 -10.44 10.30
CA PHE A 51 3.19 -10.64 10.91
C PHE A 51 2.26 -9.43 10.73
N TRP A 52 2.77 -8.20 10.92
CA TRP A 52 1.94 -6.99 10.79
C TRP A 52 1.58 -6.72 9.33
N ALA A 53 2.53 -6.93 8.42
CA ALA A 53 2.27 -6.87 6.99
C ALA A 53 1.21 -7.89 6.54
N LEU A 54 1.19 -9.10 7.12
CA LEU A 54 0.17 -10.11 6.86
C LEU A 54 -1.22 -9.64 7.30
N ILE A 55 -1.35 -9.00 8.48
CA ILE A 55 -2.63 -8.45 8.96
C ILE A 55 -3.14 -7.37 7.99
N GLU A 56 -2.30 -6.40 7.61
CA GLU A 56 -2.70 -5.32 6.69
C GLU A 56 -3.03 -5.85 5.29
N MET A 57 -2.28 -6.84 4.79
CA MET A 57 -2.59 -7.52 3.53
C MET A 57 -3.94 -8.24 3.60
N THR A 58 -4.22 -8.92 4.71
CA THR A 58 -5.49 -9.62 4.94
C THR A 58 -6.66 -8.63 5.00
N MET A 59 -6.47 -7.44 5.61
CA MET A 59 -7.48 -6.37 5.57
C MET A 59 -7.84 -5.97 4.13
N GLY A 60 -6.83 -5.81 3.27
CA GLY A 60 -7.04 -5.51 1.85
C GLY A 60 -7.80 -6.62 1.12
N ILE A 61 -7.44 -7.88 1.36
CA ILE A 61 -8.15 -9.06 0.80
C ILE A 61 -9.61 -9.08 1.26
N VAL A 62 -9.87 -8.83 2.54
CA VAL A 62 -11.23 -8.80 3.10
C VAL A 62 -12.05 -7.66 2.49
N ALA A 63 -11.45 -6.49 2.29
CA ALA A 63 -12.11 -5.34 1.65
C ALA A 63 -12.45 -5.63 0.18
N ALA A 64 -11.52 -6.24 -0.56
CA ALA A 64 -11.75 -6.67 -1.94
C ALA A 64 -12.85 -7.74 -2.03
N ARG A 65 -12.79 -8.77 -1.19
CA ARG A 65 -13.83 -9.81 -1.13
C ARG A 65 -15.20 -9.21 -0.76
N HIS A 66 -15.23 -8.17 0.07
CA HIS A 66 -16.50 -7.55 0.47
C HIS A 66 -17.27 -6.98 -0.72
N VAL A 67 -16.60 -6.31 -1.66
CA VAL A 67 -17.24 -5.75 -2.86
C VAL A 67 -17.48 -6.80 -3.94
N MET A 68 -16.64 -7.84 -4.02
CA MET A 68 -16.85 -8.95 -4.96
C MET A 68 -18.09 -9.78 -4.65
N LEU A 69 -18.55 -9.78 -3.40
CA LEU A 69 -19.75 -10.49 -2.95
C LEU A 69 -20.98 -9.57 -2.85
N ASP A 70 -20.93 -8.36 -3.40
CA ASP A 70 -22.08 -7.45 -3.40
C ASP A 70 -23.25 -8.06 -4.19
N THR A 71 -24.41 -8.15 -3.56
CA THR A 71 -25.64 -8.61 -4.20
C THR A 71 -26.28 -7.51 -5.07
N GLU A 72 -27.25 -7.87 -5.91
CA GLU A 72 -28.04 -6.88 -6.67
C GLU A 72 -28.79 -5.90 -5.77
N GLU A 73 -29.12 -6.29 -4.53
CA GLU A 73 -29.70 -5.39 -3.54
C GLU A 73 -28.67 -4.42 -2.95
N ASP A 74 -27.43 -4.88 -2.72
CA ASP A 74 -26.34 -4.02 -2.24
C ASP A 74 -25.94 -2.97 -3.26
N LYS A 75 -26.06 -3.28 -4.56
CA LYS A 75 -25.83 -2.33 -5.66
C LYS A 75 -26.87 -1.21 -5.71
N LYS A 76 -28.07 -1.42 -5.15
CA LYS A 76 -29.15 -0.42 -5.08
C LYS A 76 -28.98 0.56 -3.92
N LYS A 77 -28.09 0.28 -2.95
CA LYS A 77 -27.85 1.18 -1.82
C LYS A 77 -27.17 2.45 -2.31
N PRO A 78 -27.53 3.63 -1.77
CA PRO A 78 -26.91 4.88 -2.16
C PRO A 78 -25.40 4.82 -1.91
N THR A 79 -24.63 4.89 -2.99
CA THR A 79 -23.17 4.93 -2.94
C THR A 79 -22.73 6.34 -2.62
N THR A 80 -21.83 6.48 -1.64
CA THR A 80 -21.23 7.78 -1.34
C THR A 80 -20.26 8.14 -2.45
N ASN A 81 -20.32 9.36 -2.98
CA ASN A 81 -19.40 9.80 -4.03
C ASN A 81 -17.94 9.56 -3.58
N PRO A 82 -17.16 8.76 -4.34
CA PRO A 82 -15.77 8.42 -3.97
C PRO A 82 -14.89 9.63 -3.74
N LEU A 83 -15.19 10.78 -4.36
CA LEU A 83 -14.46 12.02 -4.19
C LEU A 83 -14.39 12.45 -2.71
N TRP A 84 -15.49 12.34 -1.97
CA TRP A 84 -15.50 12.72 -0.55
C TRP A 84 -14.61 11.83 0.30
N MET A 85 -14.58 10.53 0.01
CA MET A 85 -13.72 9.58 0.72
C MET A 85 -12.25 9.82 0.40
N PHE A 86 -11.94 10.16 -0.87
CA PHE A 86 -10.60 10.55 -1.29
C PHE A 86 -10.13 11.81 -0.58
N LEU A 87 -10.94 12.88 -0.63
CA LEU A 87 -10.61 14.15 0.01
C LEU A 87 -10.47 13.98 1.53
N ALA A 88 -11.38 13.26 2.19
CA ALA A 88 -11.28 12.99 3.63
C ALA A 88 -10.02 12.20 3.99
N ALA A 89 -9.67 11.17 3.21
CA ALA A 89 -8.45 10.40 3.44
C ALA A 89 -7.21 11.30 3.36
N TYR A 90 -7.05 12.08 2.30
CA TYR A 90 -5.88 12.96 2.16
C TYR A 90 -5.90 14.15 3.13
N ALA A 91 -7.07 14.72 3.45
CA ALA A 91 -7.21 15.76 4.47
C ALA A 91 -6.79 15.25 5.86
N SER A 92 -7.03 13.97 6.17
CA SER A 92 -6.55 13.38 7.43
C SER A 92 -5.02 13.42 7.56
N LEU A 93 -4.27 13.37 6.46
CA LEU A 93 -2.81 13.56 6.47
C LEU A 93 -2.41 14.99 6.81
N GLY A 94 -3.28 15.96 6.53
CA GLY A 94 -3.14 17.37 6.92
C GLY A 94 -3.17 17.61 8.43
N LEU A 95 -3.69 16.65 9.23
CA LEU A 95 -3.61 16.72 10.70
C LEU A 95 -2.16 16.79 11.19
N ARG A 96 -1.19 16.32 10.40
CA ARG A 96 0.25 16.46 10.67
C ARG A 96 0.76 17.90 10.64
N LEU A 97 0.02 18.81 10.00
CA LEU A 97 0.38 20.22 9.89
C LEU A 97 -0.17 21.04 11.07
N THR A 98 -0.93 20.41 11.96
CA THR A 98 -1.49 21.06 13.13
C THR A 98 -0.49 21.10 14.28
N GLN A 99 -0.78 21.90 15.31
CA GLN A 99 0.04 21.99 16.53
C GLN A 99 -0.08 20.76 17.44
N PHE A 100 -0.95 19.81 17.10
CA PHE A 100 -1.14 18.58 17.86
C PHE A 100 -0.10 17.53 17.44
N ASP A 101 0.53 16.88 18.43
CA ASP A 101 1.54 15.83 18.23
C ASP A 101 0.88 14.49 17.85
N PHE A 102 0.21 14.48 16.70
CA PHE A 102 -0.36 13.27 16.14
C PHE A 102 0.74 12.46 15.44
N ASN A 103 1.12 11.33 16.05
CA ASN A 103 2.02 10.37 15.41
C ASN A 103 1.43 9.90 14.06
N ASP A 104 2.28 9.90 13.02
CA ASP A 104 1.94 9.44 11.67
C ASP A 104 1.28 8.05 11.65
N ALA A 105 1.75 7.15 12.52
CA ALA A 105 1.21 5.81 12.66
C ALA A 105 -0.28 5.83 13.05
N ILE A 106 -0.68 6.72 13.96
CA ILE A 106 -2.06 6.84 14.47
C ILE A 106 -2.97 7.45 13.41
N ILE A 107 -2.57 8.57 12.80
CA ILE A 107 -3.35 9.20 11.71
C ILE A 107 -3.60 8.17 10.60
N ARG A 108 -2.56 7.43 10.20
CA ARG A 108 -2.69 6.44 9.15
C ARG A 108 -3.59 5.28 9.56
N GLY A 109 -3.42 4.75 10.76
CA GLY A 109 -4.18 3.60 11.26
C GLY A 109 -5.65 3.89 11.50
N VAL A 110 -5.96 5.03 12.12
CA VAL A 110 -7.32 5.37 12.56
C VAL A 110 -8.13 6.04 11.46
N LEU A 111 -7.49 6.90 10.66
CA LEU A 111 -8.20 7.75 9.70
C LEU A 111 -7.89 7.36 8.26
N PHE A 112 -6.64 7.44 7.85
CA PHE A 112 -6.29 7.28 6.43
C PHE A 112 -6.67 5.91 5.88
N VAL A 113 -6.21 4.82 6.51
CA VAL A 113 -6.42 3.45 6.00
C VAL A 113 -7.91 3.10 5.90
N PRO A 114 -8.75 3.33 6.93
CA PRO A 114 -10.19 3.11 6.82
C PRO A 114 -10.87 3.96 5.74
N LEU A 115 -10.56 5.27 5.68
CA LEU A 115 -11.14 6.19 4.69
C LEU A 115 -10.70 5.81 3.27
N PHE A 116 -9.43 5.49 3.08
CA PHE A 116 -8.87 5.10 1.80
C PHE A 116 -9.41 3.73 1.34
N THR A 117 -9.58 2.78 2.26
CA THR A 117 -10.22 1.49 1.94
C THR A 117 -11.69 1.68 1.53
N LYS A 118 -12.40 2.58 2.22
CA LYS A 118 -13.78 2.95 1.84
C LYS A 118 -13.81 3.65 0.48
N PHE A 119 -12.85 4.53 0.20
CA PHE A 119 -12.68 5.13 -1.12
C PHE A 119 -12.50 4.06 -2.21
N LEU A 120 -11.59 3.10 -2.04
CA LEU A 120 -11.36 2.03 -3.02
C LEU A 120 -12.60 1.17 -3.27
N THR A 121 -13.31 0.79 -2.21
CA THR A 121 -14.53 -0.01 -2.33
C THR A 121 -15.68 0.76 -2.99
N GLN A 122 -15.83 2.06 -2.71
CA GLN A 122 -16.82 2.91 -3.39
C GLN A 122 -16.45 3.17 -4.84
N MET A 123 -15.17 3.40 -5.16
CA MET A 123 -14.69 3.50 -6.53
C MET A 123 -15.00 2.25 -7.35
N HIS A 124 -14.77 1.06 -6.77
CA HIS A 124 -15.07 -0.20 -7.44
C HIS A 124 -16.55 -0.30 -7.82
N ARG A 125 -17.45 0.03 -6.88
CA ARG A 125 -18.91 0.05 -7.12
C ARG A 125 -19.29 1.11 -8.14
N ASP A 126 -18.76 2.32 -8.02
CA ASP A 126 -19.03 3.45 -8.92
C ASP A 126 -18.58 3.16 -10.36
N ALA A 127 -17.46 2.43 -10.53
CA ALA A 127 -16.95 2.02 -11.84
C ALA A 127 -17.88 1.04 -12.59
N LEU A 128 -18.79 0.37 -11.89
CA LEU A 128 -19.78 -0.53 -12.48
C LEU A 128 -21.11 0.17 -12.81
N THR A 129 -21.24 1.46 -12.50
CA THR A 129 -22.46 2.23 -12.78
C THR A 129 -22.48 2.75 -14.22
N ALA A 130 -23.67 3.09 -14.71
CA ALA A 130 -23.84 3.66 -16.05
C ALA A 130 -23.20 5.06 -16.21
N ASN A 131 -23.09 5.82 -15.12
CA ASN A 131 -22.46 7.14 -15.14
C ASN A 131 -21.54 7.36 -13.93
N PRO A 132 -20.28 6.85 -14.00
CA PRO A 132 -19.33 6.97 -12.91
C PRO A 132 -18.94 8.43 -12.63
N ALA A 133 -18.58 8.70 -11.38
CA ALA A 133 -18.08 10.01 -10.96
C ALA A 133 -16.79 10.40 -11.71
N PRO A 134 -16.50 11.71 -11.85
CA PRO A 134 -15.29 12.19 -12.54
C PRO A 134 -13.99 11.61 -11.99
N ILE A 135 -13.89 11.43 -10.67
CA ILE A 135 -12.72 10.83 -10.02
C ILE A 135 -12.51 9.38 -10.46
N THR A 136 -13.60 8.61 -10.58
CA THR A 136 -13.57 7.22 -11.06
C THR A 136 -13.15 7.18 -12.52
N LYS A 137 -13.68 8.07 -13.36
CA LYS A 137 -13.26 8.23 -14.76
C LYS A 137 -11.78 8.62 -14.89
N PHE A 138 -11.29 9.50 -14.03
CA PHE A 138 -9.88 9.91 -14.00
C PHE A 138 -8.96 8.73 -13.68
N PHE A 139 -9.21 8.00 -12.59
CA PHE A 139 -8.39 6.83 -12.23
C PHE A 139 -8.54 5.65 -13.20
N GLY A 140 -9.70 5.53 -13.85
CA GLY A 140 -9.94 4.55 -14.93
C GLY A 140 -9.36 4.97 -16.30
N SER A 141 -8.81 6.17 -16.42
CA SER A 141 -8.23 6.64 -17.68
C SER A 141 -7.01 5.80 -18.08
N LYS A 142 -6.76 5.68 -19.39
CA LYS A 142 -5.64 4.90 -19.93
C LYS A 142 -4.27 5.30 -19.32
N PRO A 143 -3.94 6.59 -19.11
CA PRO A 143 -2.70 6.97 -18.44
C PRO A 143 -2.62 6.45 -17.01
N MET A 144 -3.68 6.62 -16.22
CA MET A 144 -3.70 6.16 -14.82
C MET A 144 -3.66 4.63 -14.70
N ALA A 145 -4.39 3.92 -15.56
CA ALA A 145 -4.32 2.48 -15.65
C ALA A 145 -2.92 1.98 -16.04
N THR A 146 -2.24 2.70 -16.94
CA THR A 146 -0.86 2.38 -17.35
C THR A 146 0.10 2.58 -16.18
N LEU A 147 0.01 3.71 -15.47
CA LEU A 147 0.78 3.97 -14.25
C LEU A 147 0.53 2.90 -13.18
N GLY A 148 -0.73 2.50 -12.99
CA GLY A 148 -1.10 1.40 -12.11
C GLY A 148 -0.44 0.07 -12.51
N SER A 149 -0.42 -0.25 -13.82
CA SER A 149 0.19 -1.49 -14.30
C SER A 149 1.70 -1.57 -14.08
N ILE A 150 2.41 -0.43 -14.13
CA ILE A 150 3.86 -0.38 -13.91
C ILE A 150 4.24 -0.16 -12.42
N ALA A 151 3.27 0.12 -11.54
CA ALA A 151 3.51 0.41 -10.14
C ALA A 151 4.18 -0.77 -9.40
N PHE A 152 3.74 -2.00 -9.67
CA PHE A 152 4.34 -3.19 -9.05
C PHE A 152 5.77 -3.46 -9.54
N PRO A 153 6.07 -3.49 -10.86
CA PRO A 153 7.45 -3.51 -11.34
C PRO A 153 8.32 -2.41 -10.74
N MET A 154 7.79 -1.18 -10.64
CA MET A 154 8.52 -0.06 -10.04
C MET A 154 8.81 -0.29 -8.55
N PHE A 155 7.84 -0.81 -7.80
CA PHE A 155 8.02 -1.16 -6.40
C PHE A 155 9.16 -2.18 -6.21
N ILE A 156 9.32 -3.14 -7.12
CA ILE A 156 10.42 -4.11 -7.06
C ILE A 156 11.74 -3.48 -7.50
N LEU A 157 11.75 -2.73 -8.60
CA LEU A 157 12.98 -2.33 -9.27
C LEU A 157 13.63 -1.07 -8.68
N HIS A 158 12.86 -0.15 -8.07
CA HIS A 158 13.43 1.09 -7.55
C HIS A 158 14.51 0.84 -6.49
N GLY A 159 14.34 -0.18 -5.64
CA GLY A 159 15.31 -0.53 -4.60
C GLY A 159 16.67 -0.94 -5.19
N PRO A 160 16.74 -2.03 -5.98
CA PRO A 160 17.99 -2.47 -6.62
C PRO A 160 18.63 -1.40 -7.53
N ILE A 161 17.83 -0.70 -8.34
CA ILE A 161 18.34 0.39 -9.19
C ILE A 161 18.93 1.51 -8.31
N GLY A 162 18.24 1.89 -7.23
CA GLY A 162 18.72 2.88 -6.29
C GLY A 162 20.04 2.48 -5.61
N GLN A 163 20.23 1.18 -5.33
CA GLN A 163 21.50 0.69 -4.79
C GLN A 163 22.67 0.90 -5.75
N ILE A 164 22.48 0.76 -7.06
CA ILE A 164 23.54 0.97 -8.07
C ILE A 164 24.04 2.42 -8.05
N PHE A 165 23.14 3.39 -7.88
CA PHE A 165 23.46 4.82 -7.98
C PHE A 165 23.77 5.51 -6.64
N TYR A 166 23.20 5.02 -5.53
CA TYR A 166 23.26 5.71 -4.23
C TYR A 166 23.91 4.91 -3.10
N LYS A 167 24.02 3.58 -3.20
CA LYS A 167 24.71 2.80 -2.15
C LYS A 167 26.20 3.08 -2.22
N LYS A 168 26.75 3.75 -1.20
CA LYS A 168 28.16 4.22 -1.15
C LYS A 168 29.18 3.21 -1.69
N VAL A 169 29.09 1.94 -1.28
CA VAL A 169 30.03 0.88 -1.70
C VAL A 169 29.96 0.61 -3.21
N LEU A 170 28.75 0.52 -3.78
CA LEU A 170 28.55 0.25 -5.20
C LEU A 170 28.82 1.50 -6.04
N ALA A 171 28.25 2.64 -5.62
CA ALA A 171 28.36 3.89 -6.36
C ALA A 171 29.81 4.40 -6.41
N LYS A 172 30.60 4.23 -5.33
CA LYS A 172 32.04 4.57 -5.36
C LYS A 172 32.81 3.72 -6.36
N LYS A 173 32.46 2.43 -6.51
CA LYS A 173 33.13 1.51 -7.44
C LYS A 173 32.75 1.77 -8.91
N LEU A 174 31.50 2.13 -9.17
CA LEU A 174 30.99 2.31 -10.54
C LEU A 174 31.12 3.75 -11.05
N TRP A 175 30.97 4.74 -10.17
CA TRP A 175 30.78 6.14 -10.54
C TRP A 175 31.71 7.11 -9.77
N GLY A 176 32.62 6.61 -8.93
CA GLY A 176 33.50 7.43 -8.09
C GLY A 176 32.83 8.01 -6.83
N GLY A 177 31.50 7.92 -6.72
CA GLY A 177 30.75 8.34 -5.54
C GLY A 177 29.23 8.23 -5.75
N PRO A 178 28.41 8.44 -4.70
CA PRO A 178 26.96 8.51 -4.84
C PRO A 178 26.53 9.62 -5.79
N MET A 179 25.51 9.36 -6.62
CA MET A 179 24.95 10.37 -7.51
C MET A 179 24.35 11.54 -6.72
N SER A 180 24.43 12.75 -7.28
CA SER A 180 23.87 13.96 -6.65
C SER A 180 22.33 13.96 -6.66
N THR A 181 21.72 14.83 -5.86
CA THR A 181 20.26 15.03 -5.83
C THR A 181 19.70 15.49 -7.19
N ARG A 182 20.50 16.17 -8.01
CA ARG A 182 20.12 16.60 -9.37
C ARG A 182 19.95 15.43 -10.33
N PHE A 183 20.50 14.26 -10.02
CA PHE A 183 20.33 13.03 -10.81
C PHE A 183 18.97 12.36 -10.55
N PHE A 184 18.22 12.78 -9.53
CA PHE A 184 16.96 12.14 -9.15
C PHE A 184 15.92 12.04 -10.29
N PRO A 185 15.70 13.06 -11.14
CA PRO A 185 14.79 12.94 -12.28
C PRO A 185 15.24 11.87 -13.29
N ILE A 186 16.56 11.73 -13.50
CA ILE A 186 17.13 10.72 -14.39
C ILE A 186 16.95 9.32 -13.79
N TYR A 187 17.23 9.18 -12.49
CA TYR A 187 16.95 7.94 -11.76
C TYR A 187 15.47 7.55 -11.85
N LEU A 188 14.54 8.50 -11.70
CA LEU A 188 13.11 8.25 -11.84
C LEU A 188 12.75 7.80 -13.26
N ALA A 189 13.32 8.43 -14.29
CA ALA A 189 13.12 8.03 -15.68
C ALA A 189 13.64 6.61 -15.96
N ILE A 190 14.80 6.24 -15.40
CA ILE A 190 15.34 4.87 -15.47
C ILE A 190 14.38 3.89 -14.80
N CYS A 191 13.91 4.20 -13.60
CA CYS A 191 12.93 3.35 -12.89
C CYS A 191 11.64 3.19 -13.71
N LEU A 192 11.10 4.27 -14.27
CA LEU A 192 9.91 4.22 -15.13
C LEU A 192 10.14 3.36 -16.38
N GLY A 193 11.24 3.57 -17.08
CA GLY A 193 11.59 2.82 -18.29
C GLY A 193 11.78 1.32 -18.01
N MET A 194 12.56 0.98 -16.98
CA MET A 194 12.77 -0.42 -16.58
C MET A 194 11.47 -1.08 -16.12
N SER A 195 10.63 -0.36 -15.38
CA SER A 195 9.32 -0.85 -14.94
C SER A 195 8.39 -1.11 -16.11
N HIS A 196 8.41 -0.23 -17.12
CA HIS A 196 7.64 -0.43 -18.35
C HIS A 196 8.13 -1.68 -19.10
N LEU A 197 9.44 -1.84 -19.29
CA LEU A 197 10.01 -3.02 -19.94
C LEU A 197 9.65 -4.32 -19.19
N THR A 198 9.79 -4.33 -17.87
CA THR A 198 9.39 -5.49 -17.05
C THR A 198 7.90 -5.76 -17.16
N ASN A 199 7.05 -4.73 -17.20
CA ASN A 199 5.62 -4.92 -17.39
C ASN A 199 5.29 -5.56 -18.73
N GLU A 200 5.86 -5.07 -19.84
CA GLU A 200 5.57 -5.59 -21.18
C GLU A 200 6.16 -6.98 -21.43
N TYR A 201 7.41 -7.22 -21.03
CA TYR A 201 8.13 -8.45 -21.40
C TYR A 201 8.06 -9.56 -20.36
N PHE A 202 7.76 -9.24 -19.09
CA PHE A 202 7.70 -10.22 -18.01
C PHE A 202 6.28 -10.35 -17.44
N VAL A 203 5.66 -9.26 -16.98
CA VAL A 203 4.35 -9.33 -16.31
C VAL A 203 3.24 -9.75 -17.27
N LYS A 204 3.19 -9.14 -18.46
CA LYS A 204 2.20 -9.48 -19.50
C LYS A 204 2.53 -10.75 -20.29
N ASN A 205 3.67 -11.38 -20.00
CA ASN A 205 4.11 -12.56 -20.72
C ASN A 205 3.25 -13.78 -20.36
N LYS A 206 2.49 -14.31 -21.34
CA LYS A 206 1.60 -15.45 -21.15
C LYS A 206 2.32 -16.69 -20.60
N LYS A 207 3.58 -16.92 -20.96
CA LYS A 207 4.36 -18.07 -20.45
C LYS A 207 4.66 -17.92 -18.97
N VAL A 208 5.06 -16.72 -18.54
CA VAL A 208 5.29 -16.39 -17.13
C VAL A 208 3.99 -16.51 -16.34
N GLY A 209 2.89 -15.97 -16.88
CA GLY A 209 1.56 -16.09 -16.28
C GLY A 209 1.11 -17.54 -16.13
N ALA A 210 1.36 -18.40 -17.12
CA ALA A 210 1.03 -19.83 -17.04
C ALA A 210 1.83 -20.57 -15.96
N ILE A 211 3.13 -20.26 -15.82
CA ILE A 211 3.97 -20.82 -14.76
C ILE A 211 3.48 -20.36 -13.38
N ALA A 212 3.24 -19.05 -13.22
CA ALA A 212 2.72 -18.49 -11.98
C ALA A 212 1.36 -19.08 -11.60
N GLY A 213 0.47 -19.27 -12.58
CA GLY A 213 -0.84 -19.90 -12.38
C GLY A 213 -0.73 -21.35 -11.88
N LYS A 214 0.19 -22.14 -12.43
CA LYS A 214 0.44 -23.52 -11.95
C LYS A 214 0.93 -23.53 -10.50
N VAL A 215 1.86 -22.63 -10.15
CA VAL A 215 2.34 -22.51 -8.76
C VAL A 215 1.20 -22.11 -7.82
N ALA A 216 0.37 -21.14 -8.22
CA ALA A 216 -0.79 -20.73 -7.43
C ALA A 216 -1.79 -21.88 -7.22
N GLN A 217 -2.03 -22.70 -8.25
CA GLN A 217 -2.89 -23.89 -8.13
C GLN A 217 -2.32 -24.94 -7.19
N VAL A 218 -1.01 -25.20 -7.24
CA VAL A 218 -0.34 -26.12 -6.29
C VAL A 218 -0.45 -25.60 -4.86
N LEU A 219 -0.24 -24.31 -4.63
CA LEU A 219 -0.39 -23.73 -3.31
C LEU A 219 -1.84 -23.76 -2.83
N ALA A 220 -2.80 -23.52 -3.72
CA ALA A 220 -4.23 -23.59 -3.41
C ALA A 220 -4.64 -25.02 -3.03
N SER A 221 -4.15 -26.05 -3.74
CA SER A 221 -4.48 -27.44 -3.45
C SER A 221 -3.96 -27.89 -2.08
N TRP A 222 -2.88 -27.29 -1.57
CA TRP A 222 -2.40 -27.53 -0.20
C TRP A 222 -3.33 -26.96 0.87
N THR A 223 -4.19 -26.01 0.51
CA THR A 223 -5.16 -25.37 1.41
C THR A 223 -6.60 -25.85 1.18
N GLU A 224 -6.82 -26.66 0.14
CA GLU A 224 -8.12 -27.22 -0.21
C GLU A 224 -8.58 -28.18 0.89
N GLY A 225 -9.73 -27.87 1.51
CA GLY A 225 -10.27 -28.61 2.66
C GLY A 225 -10.08 -27.92 4.03
N MET A 226 -9.17 -26.95 4.17
CA MET A 226 -9.03 -26.18 5.42
C MET A 226 -10.05 -25.04 5.55
N LEU A 227 -10.54 -24.52 4.43
CA LEU A 227 -11.52 -23.43 4.36
C LEU A 227 -12.79 -23.92 3.66
N ARG A 228 -13.47 -24.92 4.22
CA ARG A 228 -14.87 -25.17 3.82
C ARG A 228 -15.72 -24.06 4.42
N ASP A 229 -16.30 -23.22 3.57
CA ASP A 229 -17.51 -22.48 3.93
C ASP A 229 -18.55 -23.55 4.33
N ARG A 230 -18.77 -23.74 5.63
CA ARG A 230 -19.91 -24.52 6.10
C ARG A 230 -21.15 -23.73 5.66
N ALA A 231 -21.91 -24.34 4.75
CA ALA A 231 -23.26 -23.90 4.40
C ALA A 231 -24.13 -23.78 5.66
#